data_AF-A0A545V159-F1
#
_entry.id   AF-A0A545V159-F1
#
_cell.length_a   1.000
_cell.length_b   1.000
_cell.length_c   1.000
_cell.angle_alpha   90.00
_cell.angle_beta   90.00
_cell.angle_gamma   90.00
#
_symmetry.space_group_name_H-M   'P 1'
#
loop_
_entity.id
_entity.type
_entity.pdbx_description
1 polymer ?
#
loop_
_entity_poly.entity_id
_entity_poly.type
_entity_poly.pdbx_seq_one_letter_code
_entity_poly.pdbx_strand_id
1 'polypeptide(L)'
;MLPAYCSPDSVTIVIMPLVALQEDLHTRCQAAGITSSVWQSGRGMPQSSVVFVTPESACTKGFDDYVYRLQKQGVLDRVVVDECHTLLDASAKFWPKIRKVGEVMQGWGMQRVFLTATLGPEELTTFSEVAAVDMRKCRVFRSPTTYRNIEYSVEVVRSEDGVAQAGRVARKAKARQEEAEDNQVREIVERWQIGDGEGRAIVYAGTIEWVRRLAAKLGCSAYYSSADTRDGKSQMMESWKTEERVIMATNALGMGIDVPDIRLVVHAWMPRRIRDLVQESGRAGRDGGRSRSVVVCGPMTDETAEDGPWAREAATVEYTSKRQCRRITLDRVMDGRVDREECGEAEEACDVCREAATVADGEEAAEAAAWAYNRAGPTLERQAAAARVAECRATTRRMEEAHAWSEMEKRLEEWAGRCVVCRLAGQAGDHEEADCQRMEKGKIRERVTEARAGLEREVWTKRRMERFSGCWWCGLPQRICERWEAVEGDEGQRRMVEGGQCQYGGLLVRVIGTAIGMHGSWVASKAGAEVGTVAFYQWMGKRVEVREGMESNQMCMLLI
;
A
#
# COMPACT_ATOMS: atom_id res chain seq x y z
N MET A 1 -35.90 15.41 -0.40
CA MET A 1 -36.58 16.55 0.26
C MET A 1 -36.83 17.71 -0.68
N LEU A 2 -35.82 18.34 -1.29
CA LEU A 2 -36.02 19.48 -2.20
C LEU A 2 -37.05 19.24 -3.33
N PRO A 3 -37.04 18.10 -4.06
CA PRO A 3 -38.09 17.85 -5.07
C PRO A 3 -39.51 17.81 -4.48
N ALA A 4 -39.69 17.24 -3.30
CA ALA A 4 -40.99 17.18 -2.64
C ALA A 4 -41.47 18.56 -2.16
N TYR A 5 -40.54 19.44 -1.75
CA TYR A 5 -40.84 20.84 -1.44
C TYR A 5 -41.32 21.61 -2.69
N CYS A 6 -40.68 21.38 -3.84
CA CYS A 6 -41.05 22.04 -5.10
C CYS A 6 -42.37 21.52 -5.71
N SER A 7 -42.78 20.29 -5.37
CA SER A 7 -43.96 19.63 -5.90
C SER A 7 -44.86 19.08 -4.77
N PRO A 8 -45.50 19.95 -3.98
CA PRO A 8 -46.22 19.54 -2.76
C PRO A 8 -47.46 18.66 -3.04
N ASP A 9 -48.01 18.75 -4.25
CA ASP A 9 -49.16 17.94 -4.70
C ASP A 9 -48.76 16.55 -5.17
N SER A 10 -47.45 16.28 -5.29
CA SER A 10 -46.92 14.99 -5.69
C SER A 10 -46.32 14.23 -4.51
N VAL A 11 -46.30 12.91 -4.61
CA VAL A 11 -45.84 12.00 -3.55
C VAL A 11 -44.50 11.41 -3.93
N THR A 12 -43.50 11.62 -3.06
CA THR A 12 -42.23 10.91 -3.04
C THR A 12 -42.28 9.81 -2.00
N ILE A 13 -42.02 8.57 -2.40
CA ILE A 13 -41.87 7.45 -1.47
C ILE A 13 -40.39 7.34 -1.10
N VAL A 14 -40.08 7.20 0.18
CA VAL A 14 -38.71 7.00 0.69
C VAL A 14 -38.66 5.68 1.43
N ILE A 15 -38.00 4.69 0.83
CA ILE A 15 -37.74 3.38 1.43
C ILE A 15 -36.49 3.50 2.30
N MET A 16 -36.64 3.19 3.59
CA MET A 16 -35.58 3.33 4.58
C MET A 16 -35.46 2.09 5.46
N PRO A 17 -34.32 1.38 5.45
CA PRO A 17 -34.12 0.17 6.27
C PRO A 17 -34.20 0.44 7.78
N LEU A 18 -34.06 1.70 8.20
CA LEU A 18 -33.80 2.06 9.58
C LEU A 18 -34.97 2.86 10.17
N VAL A 19 -35.76 2.20 11.00
CA VAL A 19 -36.97 2.79 11.62
C VAL A 19 -36.64 4.04 12.44
N ALA A 20 -35.53 4.03 13.18
CA ALA A 20 -35.12 5.16 14.02
C ALA A 20 -34.86 6.46 13.21
N LEU A 21 -34.46 6.33 11.95
CA LEU A 21 -34.18 7.47 11.07
C LEU A 21 -35.44 8.08 10.47
N GLN A 22 -36.55 7.34 10.43
CA GLN A 22 -37.81 7.81 9.86
C GLN A 22 -38.43 8.93 10.72
N GLU A 23 -38.37 8.81 12.04
CA GLU A 23 -38.88 9.83 12.96
C GLU A 23 -38.04 11.13 12.90
N ASP A 24 -36.71 11.01 12.80
CA ASP A 24 -35.81 12.15 12.63
C ASP A 24 -36.08 12.90 11.32
N LEU A 25 -36.11 12.18 10.19
CA LEU A 25 -36.38 12.80 8.90
C LEU A 25 -37.80 13.35 8.81
N HIS A 26 -38.79 12.70 9.42
CA HIS A 26 -40.13 13.23 9.54
C HIS A 26 -40.14 14.57 10.29
N THR A 27 -39.46 14.65 11.43
CA THR A 27 -39.32 15.87 12.22
C THR A 27 -38.65 16.99 11.41
N ARG A 28 -37.59 16.67 10.66
CA ARG A 28 -36.91 17.61 9.77
C ARG A 28 -37.80 18.08 8.61
N CYS A 29 -38.60 17.19 8.03
CA CYS A 29 -39.60 17.57 7.02
C CYS A 29 -40.61 18.56 7.58
N GLN A 30 -41.16 18.30 8.78
CA GLN A 30 -42.11 19.21 9.43
C GLN A 30 -41.49 20.58 9.70
N ALA A 31 -40.25 20.63 10.21
CA ALA A 31 -39.52 21.87 10.42
C ALA A 31 -39.28 22.65 9.13
N ALA A 32 -39.13 21.96 7.99
CA ALA A 32 -38.97 22.54 6.67
C ALA A 32 -40.30 22.84 5.95
N GLY A 33 -41.46 22.62 6.59
CA GLY A 33 -42.78 22.82 5.98
C GLY A 33 -43.16 21.78 4.92
N ILE A 34 -42.51 20.62 4.90
CA ILE A 34 -42.77 19.51 3.97
C ILE A 34 -43.73 18.52 4.63
N THR A 35 -44.90 18.33 4.04
CA THR A 35 -45.88 17.34 4.53
C THR A 35 -45.32 15.93 4.37
N SER A 36 -45.16 15.22 5.48
CA SER A 36 -44.60 13.87 5.46
C SER A 36 -45.35 12.93 6.38
N SER A 37 -45.30 11.63 6.09
CA SER A 37 -45.91 10.57 6.89
C SER A 37 -45.04 9.33 6.95
N VAL A 38 -45.14 8.57 8.03
CA VAL A 38 -44.54 7.24 8.16
C VAL A 38 -45.63 6.19 7.90
N TRP A 39 -45.36 5.26 6.97
CA TRP A 39 -46.31 4.21 6.61
C TRP A 39 -46.56 3.26 7.77
N GLN A 40 -47.84 3.02 8.07
CA GLN A 40 -48.28 2.04 9.05
C GLN A 40 -49.37 1.15 8.44
N SER A 41 -49.10 -0.15 8.37
CA SER A 41 -50.04 -1.13 7.82
C SER A 41 -51.38 -1.10 8.55
N GLY A 42 -52.48 -1.04 7.79
CA GLY A 42 -53.85 -1.07 8.32
C GLY A 42 -54.40 0.27 8.80
N ARG A 43 -53.65 1.38 8.68
CA ARG A 43 -54.14 2.74 8.93
C ARG A 43 -54.33 3.51 7.63
N GLY A 44 -55.28 4.44 7.62
CA GLY A 44 -55.41 5.42 6.54
C GLY A 44 -54.21 6.36 6.53
N MET A 45 -53.62 6.57 5.36
CA MET A 45 -52.51 7.52 5.20
C MET A 45 -53.07 8.92 4.93
N PRO A 46 -52.64 9.95 5.67
CA PRO A 46 -52.98 11.32 5.33
C PRO A 46 -52.28 11.72 4.02
N GLN A 47 -52.79 12.78 3.37
CA GLN A 47 -52.15 13.33 2.18
C GLN A 47 -50.79 13.92 2.57
N SER A 48 -49.72 13.48 1.92
CA SER A 48 -48.36 13.88 2.25
C SER A 48 -47.50 13.87 1.00
N SER A 49 -46.65 14.88 0.86
CA SER A 49 -45.65 14.97 -0.22
C SER A 49 -44.52 13.94 -0.07
N VAL A 50 -44.26 13.47 1.16
CA VAL A 50 -43.25 12.44 1.44
C VAL A 50 -43.85 11.30 2.28
N VAL A 51 -43.62 10.06 1.87
CA VAL A 51 -44.02 8.87 2.62
C VAL A 51 -42.79 8.00 2.91
N PHE A 52 -42.45 7.88 4.19
CA PHE A 52 -41.41 6.98 4.67
C PHE A 52 -41.97 5.57 4.85
N VAL A 53 -41.24 4.56 4.41
CA VAL A 53 -41.68 3.17 4.52
C VAL A 53 -40.47 2.25 4.77
N THR A 54 -40.65 1.21 5.58
CA THR A 54 -39.62 0.18 5.73
C THR A 54 -39.59 -0.72 4.49
N PRO A 55 -38.44 -1.32 4.12
CA PRO A 55 -38.36 -2.26 3.02
C PRO A 55 -39.34 -3.44 3.14
N GLU A 56 -39.58 -3.95 4.34
CA GLU A 56 -40.53 -5.04 4.57
C GLU A 56 -41.97 -4.62 4.30
N SER A 57 -42.32 -3.39 4.68
CA SER A 57 -43.65 -2.82 4.48
C SER A 57 -43.88 -2.50 3.00
N ALA A 58 -42.84 -2.03 2.30
CA ALA A 58 -42.87 -1.75 0.87
C ALA A 58 -43.20 -3.00 0.02
N CYS A 59 -42.83 -4.19 0.51
CA CYS A 59 -43.13 -5.47 -0.12
C CYS A 59 -44.51 -6.06 0.23
N THR A 60 -45.38 -5.31 0.94
CA THR A 60 -46.71 -5.80 1.30
C THR A 60 -47.76 -5.44 0.24
N LYS A 61 -48.76 -6.31 0.06
CA LYS A 61 -49.89 -6.03 -0.84
C LYS A 61 -50.60 -4.72 -0.52
N GLY A 62 -50.80 -4.42 0.77
CA GLY A 62 -51.47 -3.18 1.18
C GLY A 62 -50.70 -1.92 0.79
N PHE A 63 -49.37 -1.97 0.78
CA PHE A 63 -48.55 -0.88 0.26
C PHE A 63 -48.60 -0.82 -1.27
N ASP A 64 -48.55 -1.95 -1.95
CA ASP A 64 -48.68 -2.01 -3.41
C ASP A 64 -50.03 -1.41 -3.90
N ASP A 65 -51.14 -1.75 -3.22
CA ASP A 65 -52.46 -1.17 -3.48
C ASP A 65 -52.49 0.36 -3.24
N TYR A 66 -51.69 0.86 -2.28
CA TYR A 66 -51.51 2.30 -2.04
C TYR A 66 -50.73 2.96 -3.19
N VAL A 67 -49.60 2.38 -3.59
CA VAL A 67 -48.80 2.86 -4.74
C VAL A 67 -49.64 2.90 -6.01
N TYR A 68 -50.40 1.83 -6.29
CA TYR A 68 -51.30 1.75 -7.44
C TYR A 68 -52.33 2.89 -7.44
N ARG A 69 -52.86 3.25 -6.28
CA ARG A 69 -53.79 4.38 -6.15
C ARG A 69 -53.14 5.71 -6.50
N LEU A 70 -51.92 5.95 -6.00
CA LEU A 70 -51.16 7.16 -6.31
C LEU A 70 -50.84 7.26 -7.81
N GLN A 71 -50.50 6.14 -8.46
CA GLN A 71 -50.30 6.06 -9.91
C GLN A 71 -51.58 6.41 -10.67
N LYS A 72 -52.73 5.85 -10.27
CA LYS A 72 -54.02 6.14 -10.92
C LYS A 72 -54.47 7.58 -10.74
N GLN A 73 -54.10 8.21 -9.64
CA GLN A 73 -54.31 9.64 -9.40
C GLN A 73 -53.31 10.53 -10.13
N GLY A 74 -52.24 9.97 -10.70
CA GLY A 74 -51.19 10.74 -11.38
C GLY A 74 -50.32 11.58 -10.43
N VAL A 75 -50.31 11.25 -9.13
CA VAL A 75 -49.59 12.03 -8.10
C VAL A 75 -48.29 11.36 -7.63
N LEU A 76 -48.02 10.12 -8.05
CA LEU A 76 -46.76 9.45 -7.71
C LEU A 76 -45.60 10.01 -8.56
N ASP A 77 -44.60 10.62 -7.92
CA ASP A 77 -43.49 11.29 -8.61
C ASP A 77 -42.22 10.43 -8.67
N ARG A 78 -41.70 9.98 -7.51
CA ARG A 78 -40.45 9.20 -7.44
C ARG A 78 -40.37 8.31 -6.21
N VAL A 79 -39.52 7.29 -6.29
CA VAL A 79 -39.15 6.42 -5.17
C VAL A 79 -37.68 6.60 -4.90
N VAL A 80 -37.36 6.88 -3.64
CA VAL A 80 -36.01 7.02 -3.12
C VAL A 80 -35.71 5.81 -2.24
N VAL A 81 -34.59 5.15 -2.43
CA VAL A 81 -34.05 4.14 -1.52
C VAL A 81 -32.86 4.74 -0.82
N ASP A 82 -33.03 5.03 0.46
CA ASP A 82 -31.95 5.51 1.31
C ASP A 82 -31.14 4.33 1.85
N GLU A 83 -29.84 4.55 2.08
CA GLU A 83 -28.87 3.52 2.43
C GLU A 83 -28.94 2.30 1.50
N CYS A 84 -29.01 2.54 0.18
CA CYS A 84 -29.33 1.49 -0.79
C CYS A 84 -28.32 0.33 -0.79
N HIS A 85 -27.09 0.53 -0.30
CA HIS A 85 -26.10 -0.53 -0.14
C HIS A 85 -26.59 -1.69 0.74
N THR A 86 -27.55 -1.45 1.66
CA THR A 86 -28.11 -2.52 2.51
C THR A 86 -28.85 -3.59 1.71
N LEU A 87 -29.22 -3.31 0.45
CA LEU A 87 -29.74 -4.33 -0.47
C LEU A 87 -28.71 -5.46 -0.70
N LEU A 88 -27.41 -5.15 -0.64
CA LEU A 88 -26.32 -6.13 -0.78
C LEU A 88 -26.11 -6.96 0.49
N ASP A 89 -26.42 -6.39 1.66
CA ASP A 89 -26.27 -7.09 2.94
C ASP A 89 -27.39 -8.13 3.17
N ALA A 90 -28.48 -8.08 2.38
CA ALA A 90 -29.60 -9.00 2.50
C ALA A 90 -29.24 -10.43 2.01
N SER A 91 -29.50 -11.44 2.85
CA SER A 91 -29.30 -12.85 2.52
C SER A 91 -30.59 -13.66 2.66
N ALA A 92 -30.55 -14.95 2.34
CA ALA A 92 -31.70 -15.83 2.53
C ALA A 92 -32.12 -15.96 4.01
N LYS A 93 -31.19 -15.76 4.95
CA LYS A 93 -31.43 -15.86 6.40
C LYS A 93 -31.53 -14.49 7.08
N PHE A 94 -30.93 -13.46 6.49
CA PHE A 94 -30.87 -12.09 7.03
C PHE A 94 -31.63 -11.14 6.11
N TRP A 95 -32.71 -10.52 6.59
CA TRP A 95 -33.58 -9.62 5.82
C TRP A 95 -34.07 -10.18 4.46
N PRO A 96 -34.67 -11.38 4.41
CA PRO A 96 -35.03 -12.04 3.15
C PRO A 96 -36.06 -11.27 2.30
N LYS A 97 -36.91 -10.43 2.91
CA LYS A 97 -37.91 -9.62 2.20
C LYS A 97 -37.30 -8.47 1.41
N ILE A 98 -36.12 -7.98 1.82
CA ILE A 98 -35.41 -6.88 1.14
C ILE A 98 -34.96 -7.28 -0.27
N ARG A 99 -34.65 -8.56 -0.49
CA ARG A 99 -34.17 -9.08 -1.79
C ARG A 99 -35.17 -8.87 -2.94
N LYS A 100 -36.45 -8.69 -2.63
CA LYS A 100 -37.52 -8.47 -3.62
C LYS A 100 -37.85 -6.99 -3.83
N VAL A 101 -37.30 -6.09 -3.03
CA VAL A 101 -37.63 -4.66 -3.09
C VAL A 101 -37.29 -4.09 -4.47
N GLY A 102 -36.16 -4.49 -5.06
CA GLY A 102 -35.78 -4.12 -6.42
C GLY A 102 -36.86 -4.45 -7.46
N GLU A 103 -37.32 -5.70 -7.48
CA GLU A 103 -38.35 -6.21 -8.39
C GLU A 103 -39.71 -5.52 -8.17
N VAL A 104 -40.10 -5.33 -6.90
CA VAL A 104 -41.34 -4.63 -6.53
C VAL A 104 -41.31 -3.19 -7.06
N MET A 105 -40.22 -2.46 -6.82
CA MET A 105 -40.07 -1.10 -7.33
C MET A 105 -40.02 -1.03 -8.86
N GLN A 106 -39.45 -2.05 -9.51
CA GLN A 106 -39.46 -2.14 -10.98
C GLN A 106 -40.88 -2.25 -11.53
N GLY A 107 -41.75 -3.00 -10.85
CA GLY A 107 -43.17 -3.14 -11.19
C GLY A 107 -43.95 -1.81 -11.12
N TRP A 108 -43.50 -0.86 -10.29
CA TRP A 108 -44.12 0.47 -10.20
C TRP A 108 -43.81 1.39 -11.39
N GLY A 109 -42.87 1.03 -12.27
CA GLY A 109 -42.69 1.72 -13.56
C GLY A 109 -42.39 3.23 -13.48
N MET A 110 -41.62 3.66 -12.48
CA MET A 110 -41.42 5.08 -12.14
C MET A 110 -39.94 5.42 -11.88
N GLN A 111 -39.61 6.71 -11.68
CA GLN A 111 -38.23 7.13 -11.42
C GLN A 111 -37.74 6.64 -10.04
N ARG A 112 -36.65 5.86 -10.06
CA ARG A 112 -35.98 5.36 -8.86
C ARG A 112 -34.70 6.13 -8.60
N VAL A 113 -34.48 6.54 -7.35
CA VAL A 113 -33.28 7.24 -6.88
C VAL A 113 -32.66 6.41 -5.76
N PHE A 114 -31.39 6.08 -5.87
CA PHE A 114 -30.67 5.28 -4.89
C PHE A 114 -29.60 6.15 -4.22
N LEU A 115 -29.65 6.26 -2.88
CA LEU A 115 -28.75 7.09 -2.09
C LEU A 115 -27.92 6.20 -1.18
N THR A 116 -26.62 6.44 -1.15
CA THR A 116 -25.67 5.75 -0.28
C THR A 116 -24.35 6.50 -0.25
N ALA A 117 -23.66 6.46 0.88
CA ALA A 117 -22.28 6.93 1.00
C ALA A 117 -21.25 5.82 0.74
N THR A 118 -21.69 4.56 0.70
CA THR A 118 -20.81 3.42 0.97
C THR A 118 -20.87 2.29 -0.05
N LEU A 119 -21.37 2.55 -1.26
CA LEU A 119 -21.39 1.57 -2.34
C LEU A 119 -20.14 1.70 -3.20
N GLY A 120 -19.25 0.72 -3.18
CA GLY A 120 -18.02 0.72 -3.99
C GLY A 120 -18.30 0.48 -5.50
N PRO A 121 -17.41 0.90 -6.43
CA PRO A 121 -17.60 0.65 -7.86
C PRO A 121 -17.67 -0.83 -8.23
N GLU A 122 -16.88 -1.68 -7.56
CA GLU A 122 -16.86 -3.13 -7.79
C GLU A 122 -18.18 -3.80 -7.39
N GLU A 123 -18.93 -3.21 -6.46
CA GLU A 123 -20.22 -3.72 -5.99
C GLU A 123 -21.38 -3.34 -6.92
N LEU A 124 -21.18 -2.44 -7.89
CA LEU A 124 -22.25 -1.94 -8.76
C LEU A 124 -22.90 -3.03 -9.60
N THR A 125 -22.15 -4.06 -10.00
CA THR A 125 -22.69 -5.20 -10.76
C THR A 125 -23.68 -5.99 -9.91
N THR A 126 -23.28 -6.39 -8.70
CA THR A 126 -24.17 -7.09 -7.76
C THR A 126 -25.34 -6.21 -7.36
N PHE A 127 -25.11 -4.90 -7.16
CA PHE A 127 -26.15 -3.94 -6.84
C PHE A 127 -27.20 -3.83 -7.96
N SER A 128 -26.76 -3.78 -9.22
CA SER A 128 -27.63 -3.74 -10.41
C SER A 128 -28.63 -4.89 -10.42
N GLU A 129 -28.17 -6.09 -10.06
CA GLU A 129 -28.99 -7.31 -9.99
C GLU A 129 -30.02 -7.20 -8.86
N VAL A 130 -29.59 -6.94 -7.62
CA VAL A 130 -30.50 -6.92 -6.45
C VAL A 130 -31.46 -5.73 -6.47
N ALA A 131 -31.07 -4.60 -7.05
CA ALA A 131 -31.92 -3.43 -7.20
C ALA A 131 -32.87 -3.54 -8.41
N ALA A 132 -32.70 -4.56 -9.27
CA ALA A 132 -33.42 -4.71 -10.55
C ALA A 132 -33.31 -3.45 -11.43
N VAL A 133 -32.08 -2.98 -11.63
CA VAL A 133 -31.77 -1.73 -12.32
C VAL A 133 -30.74 -1.99 -13.40
N ASP A 134 -30.98 -1.51 -14.62
CA ASP A 134 -29.97 -1.50 -15.67
C ASP A 134 -29.05 -0.29 -15.49
N MET A 135 -27.82 -0.52 -15.03
CA MET A 135 -26.85 0.54 -14.77
C MET A 135 -26.52 1.40 -16.00
N ARG A 136 -26.67 0.87 -17.23
CA ARG A 136 -26.46 1.64 -18.47
C ARG A 136 -27.51 2.73 -18.68
N LYS A 137 -28.66 2.59 -18.04
CA LYS A 137 -29.77 3.58 -18.05
C LYS A 137 -29.74 4.48 -16.81
N CYS A 138 -28.75 4.31 -15.93
CA CYS A 138 -28.63 5.06 -14.70
C CYS A 138 -27.63 6.19 -14.84
N ARG A 139 -28.00 7.34 -14.29
CA ARG A 139 -27.05 8.42 -14.08
C ARG A 139 -26.43 8.25 -12.70
N VAL A 140 -25.14 7.93 -12.67
CA VAL A 140 -24.37 7.75 -11.44
C VAL A 140 -23.67 9.06 -11.10
N PHE A 141 -23.89 9.55 -9.88
CA PHE A 141 -23.16 10.67 -9.31
C PHE A 141 -22.33 10.12 -8.14
N ARG A 142 -21.02 10.34 -8.18
CA ARG A 142 -20.09 9.91 -7.14
C ARG A 142 -19.22 11.09 -6.74
N SER A 143 -19.04 11.27 -5.44
CA SER A 143 -18.07 12.18 -4.85
C SER A 143 -17.03 11.36 -4.09
N PRO A 144 -15.82 11.89 -3.86
CA PRO A 144 -14.82 11.22 -3.04
C PRO A 144 -15.38 10.88 -1.67
N THR A 145 -15.09 9.66 -1.19
CA THR A 145 -15.63 9.16 0.07
C THR A 145 -14.72 9.50 1.26
N THR A 146 -13.42 9.72 1.01
CA THR A 146 -12.46 10.07 2.06
C THR A 146 -12.54 11.54 2.45
N TYR A 147 -12.61 11.79 3.75
CA TYR A 147 -12.59 13.14 4.31
C TYR A 147 -11.16 13.65 4.41
N ARG A 148 -10.97 14.93 4.04
CA ARG A 148 -9.66 15.57 4.07
C ARG A 148 -9.20 15.89 5.49
N ASN A 149 -10.13 16.20 6.38
CA ASN A 149 -9.88 16.61 7.75
C ASN A 149 -9.73 15.44 8.75
N ILE A 150 -9.67 14.19 8.29
CA ILE A 150 -9.50 13.01 9.15
C ILE A 150 -8.08 12.46 9.02
N GLU A 151 -7.32 12.46 10.11
CA GLU A 151 -6.07 11.72 10.23
C GLU A 151 -6.38 10.24 10.48
N TYR A 152 -5.97 9.37 9.57
CA TYR A 152 -6.13 7.91 9.70
C TYR A 152 -4.87 7.27 10.29
N SER A 153 -5.03 6.39 11.28
CA SER A 153 -3.91 5.61 11.84
C SER A 153 -4.30 4.18 12.23
N VAL A 154 -3.30 3.29 12.26
CA VAL A 154 -3.45 1.90 12.70
C VAL A 154 -2.40 1.59 13.76
N GLU A 155 -2.85 1.17 14.93
CA GLU A 155 -2.05 0.78 16.08
C GLU A 155 -2.08 -0.75 16.22
N VAL A 156 -1.00 -1.41 15.78
CA VAL A 156 -0.86 -2.87 15.88
C VAL A 156 -0.22 -3.24 17.21
N VAL A 157 -1.01 -3.78 18.14
CA VAL A 157 -0.59 -4.10 19.50
C VAL A 157 -0.16 -5.55 19.60
N ARG A 158 1.04 -5.83 20.12
CA ARG A 158 1.49 -7.20 20.43
C ARG A 158 1.55 -7.40 21.94
N SER A 159 0.95 -8.46 22.44
CA SER A 159 1.20 -8.92 23.80
C SER A 159 2.62 -9.47 23.96
N GLU A 160 3.17 -9.37 25.17
CA GLU A 160 4.59 -9.68 25.50
C GLU A 160 5.01 -11.15 25.23
N ASP A 161 4.08 -12.08 25.03
CA ASP A 161 4.36 -13.52 24.94
C ASP A 161 4.55 -14.08 23.50
N GLY A 162 4.43 -13.26 22.46
CA GLY A 162 4.48 -13.76 21.07
C GLY A 162 3.26 -14.63 20.67
N VAL A 163 3.23 -15.09 19.42
CA VAL A 163 2.07 -15.82 18.85
C VAL A 163 2.00 -17.24 19.43
N ALA A 164 0.95 -17.54 20.19
CA ALA A 164 0.78 -18.83 20.85
C ALA A 164 0.30 -19.93 19.89
N GLN A 165 0.88 -21.14 20.00
CA GLN A 165 0.36 -22.37 19.39
C GLN A 165 -0.89 -22.90 20.13
N ALA A 166 -1.77 -23.59 19.39
CA ALA A 166 -3.11 -24.04 19.80
C ALA A 166 -3.21 -24.77 21.17
N GLY A 167 -4.33 -24.55 21.89
CA GLY A 167 -4.68 -25.25 23.14
C GLY A 167 -5.18 -24.33 24.27
N ARG A 168 -5.17 -24.79 25.54
CA ARG A 168 -5.48 -23.94 26.73
C ARG A 168 -4.57 -22.70 26.84
N VAL A 169 -3.36 -22.79 26.27
CA VAL A 169 -2.40 -21.68 26.16
C VAL A 169 -2.93 -20.60 25.22
N ALA A 170 -3.59 -20.96 24.12
CA ALA A 170 -4.18 -20.02 23.16
C ALA A 170 -5.31 -19.18 23.77
N ARG A 171 -6.16 -19.74 24.65
CA ARG A 171 -7.23 -18.95 25.31
C ARG A 171 -6.68 -17.90 26.27
N LYS A 172 -5.61 -18.22 27.00
CA LYS A 172 -4.92 -17.25 27.87
C LYS A 172 -4.17 -16.20 27.04
N ALA A 173 -3.50 -16.60 25.96
CA ALA A 173 -2.83 -15.68 25.04
C ALA A 173 -3.83 -14.73 24.38
N LYS A 174 -4.98 -15.22 23.90
CA LYS A 174 -6.06 -14.38 23.36
C LYS A 174 -6.59 -13.37 24.38
N ALA A 175 -6.83 -13.80 25.63
CA ALA A 175 -7.28 -12.89 26.67
C ALA A 175 -6.22 -11.82 27.01
N ARG A 176 -4.93 -12.16 27.02
CA ARG A 176 -3.83 -11.20 27.20
C ARG A 176 -3.72 -10.23 26.03
N GLN A 177 -3.92 -10.71 24.81
CA GLN A 177 -3.92 -9.89 23.61
C GLN A 177 -5.10 -8.90 23.62
N GLU A 178 -6.31 -9.37 23.93
CA GLU A 178 -7.48 -8.48 24.11
C GLU A 178 -7.25 -7.45 25.23
N GLU A 179 -6.60 -7.84 26.33
CA GLU A 179 -6.27 -6.91 27.42
C GLU A 179 -5.23 -5.86 26.98
N ALA A 180 -4.24 -6.23 26.17
CA ALA A 180 -3.26 -5.31 25.61
C ALA A 180 -3.93 -4.30 24.65
N GLU A 181 -4.84 -4.77 23.78
CA GLU A 181 -5.65 -3.93 22.90
C GLU A 181 -6.54 -2.98 23.72
N ASP A 182 -7.22 -3.47 24.76
CA ASP A 182 -8.04 -2.66 25.66
C ASP A 182 -7.21 -1.53 26.31
N ASN A 183 -6.00 -1.85 26.78
CA ASN A 183 -5.11 -0.88 27.42
C ASN A 183 -4.63 0.19 26.43
N GLN A 184 -4.34 -0.19 25.19
CA GLN A 184 -3.98 0.76 24.13
C GLN A 184 -5.14 1.70 23.79
N VAL A 185 -6.37 1.17 23.68
CA VAL A 185 -7.58 1.98 23.47
C VAL A 185 -7.75 2.98 24.60
N ARG A 186 -7.60 2.54 25.85
CA ARG A 186 -7.65 3.42 27.02
C ARG A 186 -6.63 4.54 26.94
N GLU A 187 -5.37 4.20 26.66
CA GLU A 187 -4.30 5.20 26.55
C GLU A 187 -4.57 6.24 25.47
N ILE A 188 -5.06 5.82 24.29
CA ILE A 188 -5.42 6.73 23.20
C ILE A 188 -6.53 7.70 23.63
N VAL A 189 -7.58 7.18 24.28
CA VAL A 189 -8.72 7.98 24.73
C VAL A 189 -8.32 8.95 25.84
N GLU A 190 -7.59 8.48 26.85
CA GLU A 190 -7.13 9.32 27.97
C GLU A 190 -6.17 10.42 27.49
N ARG A 191 -5.22 10.07 26.61
CA ARG A 191 -4.29 11.05 26.02
C ARG A 191 -5.05 12.10 25.22
N TRP A 192 -6.06 11.70 24.45
CA TRP A 192 -6.92 12.63 23.71
C TRP A 192 -7.76 13.52 24.63
N GLN A 193 -8.29 12.98 25.73
CA GLN A 193 -9.06 13.76 26.71
C GLN A 193 -8.20 14.85 27.39
N ILE A 194 -6.91 14.57 27.62
CA ILE A 194 -5.96 15.50 28.25
C ILE A 194 -5.43 16.55 27.26
N GLY A 195 -5.08 16.15 26.04
CA GLY A 195 -4.38 17.00 25.06
C GLY A 195 -5.32 17.78 24.11
N ASP A 196 -5.96 17.05 23.20
CA ASP A 196 -6.73 17.61 22.05
C ASP A 196 -8.23 17.78 22.38
N GLY A 197 -8.56 18.00 23.66
CA GLY A 197 -9.85 17.72 24.25
C GLY A 197 -11.02 18.66 23.92
N GLU A 198 -11.08 19.28 22.74
CA GLU A 198 -12.25 20.07 22.33
C GLU A 198 -13.15 19.27 21.39
N GLY A 199 -14.15 18.60 21.96
CA GLY A 199 -15.16 17.84 21.21
C GLY A 199 -15.44 16.45 21.80
N ARG A 200 -16.02 15.57 20.97
CA ARG A 200 -16.51 14.24 21.36
C ARG A 200 -15.74 13.09 20.70
N ALA A 201 -15.78 11.94 21.34
CA ALA A 201 -15.19 10.70 20.85
C ALA A 201 -16.22 9.57 20.78
N ILE A 202 -16.06 8.71 19.77
CA ILE A 202 -16.75 7.43 19.67
C ILE A 202 -15.70 6.32 19.71
N VAL A 203 -15.91 5.33 20.55
CA VAL A 203 -15.09 4.12 20.58
C VAL A 203 -15.98 2.94 20.23
N TYR A 204 -15.73 2.34 19.08
CA TYR A 204 -16.46 1.18 18.65
C TYR A 204 -15.82 -0.13 19.18
N ALA A 205 -16.63 -1.16 19.42
CA ALA A 205 -16.16 -2.53 19.64
C ALA A 205 -17.10 -3.58 18.98
N GLY A 206 -16.53 -4.73 18.61
CA GLY A 206 -17.22 -5.74 17.79
C GLY A 206 -18.30 -6.56 18.50
N THR A 207 -18.33 -6.58 19.84
CA THR A 207 -19.33 -7.34 20.63
C THR A 207 -19.89 -6.52 21.79
N ILE A 208 -21.13 -6.80 22.20
CA ILE A 208 -21.79 -6.12 23.32
C ILE A 208 -21.01 -6.32 24.64
N GLU A 209 -20.48 -7.53 24.85
CA GLU A 209 -19.65 -7.83 26.02
C GLU A 209 -18.41 -6.94 26.06
N TRP A 210 -17.72 -6.79 24.92
CA TRP A 210 -16.53 -5.96 24.81
C TRP A 210 -16.85 -4.47 24.99
N VAL A 211 -17.94 -3.98 24.39
CA VAL A 211 -18.44 -2.61 24.59
C VAL A 211 -18.65 -2.32 26.07
N ARG A 212 -19.33 -3.22 26.81
CA ARG A 212 -19.57 -3.06 28.25
C ARG A 212 -18.27 -3.08 29.05
N ARG A 213 -17.35 -4.00 28.73
CA ARG A 213 -16.05 -4.14 29.40
C ARG A 213 -15.22 -2.87 29.28
N LEU A 214 -15.07 -2.34 28.06
CA LEU A 214 -14.31 -1.12 27.80
C LEU A 214 -15.01 0.13 28.33
N ALA A 215 -16.34 0.21 28.25
CA ALA A 215 -17.11 1.32 28.83
C ALA A 215 -16.88 1.43 30.35
N ALA A 216 -16.88 0.30 31.06
CA ALA A 216 -16.56 0.27 32.48
C ALA A 216 -15.11 0.69 32.77
N LYS A 217 -14.15 0.30 31.93
CA LYS A 217 -12.74 0.72 32.06
C LYS A 217 -12.54 2.22 31.81
N LEU A 218 -13.27 2.79 30.86
CA LEU A 218 -13.19 4.21 30.46
C LEU A 218 -14.10 5.12 31.29
N GLY A 219 -15.05 4.55 32.05
CA GLY A 219 -16.04 5.33 32.82
C GLY A 219 -17.02 6.10 31.94
N CYS A 220 -17.50 5.50 30.84
CA CYS A 220 -18.42 6.15 29.89
C CYS A 220 -19.64 5.30 29.54
N SER A 221 -20.62 5.91 28.86
CA SER A 221 -21.84 5.23 28.41
C SER A 221 -21.59 4.17 27.33
N ALA A 222 -22.37 3.09 27.39
CA ALA A 222 -22.31 1.94 26.49
C ALA A 222 -23.57 1.82 25.62
N TYR A 223 -23.46 2.10 24.32
CA TYR A 223 -24.56 2.12 23.36
C TYR A 223 -24.57 0.90 22.43
N TYR A 224 -25.66 0.13 22.46
CA TYR A 224 -25.86 -1.04 21.59
C TYR A 224 -27.35 -1.32 21.35
N SER A 225 -27.65 -2.29 20.47
CA SER A 225 -29.02 -2.56 19.99
C SER A 225 -30.03 -2.91 21.09
N SER A 226 -29.60 -3.45 22.22
CA SER A 226 -30.42 -3.77 23.40
C SER A 226 -30.01 -3.01 24.66
N ALA A 227 -29.36 -1.85 24.52
CA ALA A 227 -28.86 -1.08 25.66
C ALA A 227 -29.98 -0.62 26.60
N ASP A 228 -31.09 -0.17 26.05
CA ASP A 228 -32.29 0.24 26.79
C ASP A 228 -33.51 0.22 25.84
N THR A 229 -34.67 0.56 26.40
CA THR A 229 -35.84 1.12 25.71
C THR A 229 -35.46 2.26 24.77
N ARG A 230 -36.36 2.61 23.85
CA ARG A 230 -36.16 3.72 22.92
C ARG A 230 -35.83 5.03 23.68
N ASP A 231 -36.60 5.31 24.72
CA ASP A 231 -36.47 6.54 25.49
C ASP A 231 -35.15 6.59 26.28
N GLY A 232 -34.74 5.46 26.87
CA GLY A 232 -33.44 5.37 27.55
C GLY A 232 -32.24 5.55 26.61
N LYS A 233 -32.31 5.03 25.38
CA LYS A 233 -31.29 5.29 24.35
C LYS A 233 -31.24 6.74 23.91
N SER A 234 -32.41 7.39 23.78
CA SER A 234 -32.49 8.83 23.49
C SER A 234 -31.85 9.65 24.62
N GLN A 235 -32.07 9.28 25.88
CA GLN A 235 -31.44 9.94 27.03
C GLN A 235 -29.92 9.73 27.06
N MET A 236 -29.43 8.52 26.81
CA MET A 236 -27.98 8.24 26.71
C MET A 236 -27.33 9.06 25.58
N MET A 237 -28.01 9.18 24.44
CA MET A 237 -27.55 10.01 23.33
C MET A 237 -27.52 11.49 23.71
N GLU A 238 -28.53 11.98 24.42
CA GLU A 238 -28.58 13.37 24.87
C GLU A 238 -27.48 13.65 25.90
N SER A 239 -27.30 12.77 26.89
CA SER A 239 -26.19 12.82 27.86
C SER A 239 -24.83 12.92 27.16
N TRP A 240 -24.60 12.11 26.13
CA TRP A 240 -23.36 12.19 25.35
C TRP A 240 -23.25 13.46 24.49
N LYS A 241 -24.38 14.03 24.07
CA LYS A 241 -24.38 15.32 23.37
C LYS A 241 -24.16 16.50 24.31
N THR A 242 -24.43 16.41 25.60
CA THR A 242 -24.39 17.56 26.51
C THR A 242 -23.33 17.46 27.61
N GLU A 243 -23.13 16.27 28.19
CA GLU A 243 -22.35 16.04 29.40
C GLU A 243 -21.14 15.13 29.16
N GLU A 244 -21.35 13.94 28.59
CA GLU A 244 -20.27 12.99 28.35
C GLU A 244 -19.47 13.32 27.09
N ARG A 245 -18.16 13.06 27.11
CA ARG A 245 -17.28 13.32 25.96
C ARG A 245 -16.94 12.08 25.15
N VAL A 246 -17.15 10.90 25.72
CA VAL A 246 -16.79 9.61 25.11
C VAL A 246 -18.02 8.71 25.17
N ILE A 247 -18.30 7.98 24.09
CA ILE A 247 -19.31 6.93 24.08
C ILE A 247 -18.71 5.65 23.50
N MET A 248 -18.95 4.53 24.19
CA MET A 248 -18.62 3.20 23.68
C MET A 248 -19.81 2.66 22.90
N ALA A 249 -19.57 2.05 21.74
CA ALA A 249 -20.66 1.56 20.92
C ALA A 249 -20.36 0.32 20.08
N THR A 250 -21.41 -0.41 19.70
CA THR A 250 -21.33 -1.26 18.51
C THR A 250 -21.69 -0.45 17.26
N ASN A 251 -21.67 -1.08 16.09
CA ASN A 251 -22.22 -0.53 14.85
C ASN A 251 -23.68 0.00 14.95
N ALA A 252 -24.40 -0.32 16.03
CA ALA A 252 -25.75 0.18 16.31
C ALA A 252 -25.81 1.70 16.54
N LEU A 253 -24.70 2.33 16.97
CA LEU A 253 -24.59 3.79 17.07
C LEU A 253 -24.47 4.46 15.67
N GLY A 254 -24.43 3.67 14.60
CA GLY A 254 -24.09 4.14 13.27
C GLY A 254 -25.18 4.90 12.48
N MET A 255 -26.40 5.01 12.99
CA MET A 255 -27.53 5.31 12.12
C MET A 255 -28.25 6.57 12.59
N GLY A 256 -28.05 7.69 11.88
CA GLY A 256 -28.73 8.96 12.17
C GLY A 256 -28.03 9.88 13.16
N ILE A 257 -26.80 9.58 13.58
CA ILE A 257 -26.03 10.52 14.39
C ILE A 257 -25.54 11.66 13.52
N ASP A 258 -25.92 12.86 13.91
CA ASP A 258 -25.44 14.12 13.36
C ASP A 258 -24.89 14.99 14.47
N VAL A 259 -23.68 14.65 14.91
CA VAL A 259 -22.92 15.41 15.91
C VAL A 259 -21.71 16.00 15.17
N PRO A 260 -21.66 17.33 14.99
CA PRO A 260 -20.69 17.94 14.09
C PRO A 260 -19.25 17.83 14.60
N ASP A 261 -19.07 17.81 15.92
CA ASP A 261 -17.81 18.02 16.60
C ASP A 261 -17.13 16.73 17.13
N ILE A 262 -17.33 15.60 16.45
CA ILE A 262 -16.62 14.36 16.78
C ILE A 262 -15.16 14.47 16.32
N ARG A 263 -14.22 14.48 17.26
CA ARG A 263 -12.77 14.62 17.03
C ARG A 263 -12.02 13.31 17.00
N LEU A 264 -12.56 12.27 17.63
CA LEU A 264 -11.90 10.98 17.72
C LEU A 264 -12.87 9.85 17.46
N VAL A 265 -12.51 8.97 16.53
CA VAL A 265 -13.18 7.68 16.33
C VAL A 265 -12.16 6.58 16.49
N VAL A 266 -12.35 5.71 17.49
CA VAL A 266 -11.48 4.56 17.75
C VAL A 266 -12.22 3.28 17.42
N HIS A 267 -11.61 2.38 16.65
CA HIS A 267 -12.07 1.01 16.49
C HIS A 267 -11.21 0.12 17.38
N ALA A 268 -11.77 -0.39 18.48
CA ALA A 268 -11.10 -1.31 19.39
C ALA A 268 -10.95 -2.74 18.84
N TRP A 269 -10.97 -2.90 17.52
CA TRP A 269 -10.78 -4.13 16.79
C TRP A 269 -10.54 -3.80 15.31
N MET A 270 -10.06 -4.77 14.56
CA MET A 270 -10.00 -4.67 13.10
C MET A 270 -11.41 -4.80 12.50
N PRO A 271 -11.93 -3.75 11.80
CA PRO A 271 -13.21 -3.81 11.11
C PRO A 271 -13.28 -5.02 10.16
N ARG A 272 -14.50 -5.46 9.81
CA ARG A 272 -14.63 -6.58 8.87
C ARG A 272 -14.46 -6.14 7.44
N ARG A 273 -15.07 -5.01 7.09
CA ARG A 273 -15.13 -4.47 5.74
C ARG A 273 -14.64 -3.03 5.74
N ILE A 274 -14.01 -2.60 4.65
CA ILE A 274 -13.56 -1.21 4.51
C ILE A 274 -14.76 -0.25 4.52
N ARG A 275 -15.90 -0.69 3.95
CA ARG A 275 -17.16 0.05 4.04
C ARG A 275 -17.54 0.42 5.48
N ASP A 276 -17.46 -0.55 6.39
CA ASP A 276 -17.86 -0.35 7.79
C ASP A 276 -16.95 0.72 8.43
N LEU A 277 -15.63 0.60 8.24
CA LEU A 277 -14.64 1.59 8.69
C LEU A 277 -14.92 3.00 8.14
N VAL A 278 -15.22 3.12 6.85
CA VAL A 278 -15.47 4.41 6.20
C VAL A 278 -16.75 5.06 6.73
N GLN A 279 -17.80 4.27 6.93
CA GLN A 279 -19.06 4.76 7.49
C GLN A 279 -18.91 5.20 8.95
N GLU A 280 -18.14 4.46 9.74
CA GLU A 280 -17.90 4.72 11.16
C GLU A 280 -16.93 5.91 11.36
N SER A 281 -15.82 5.94 10.63
CA SER A 281 -14.84 7.04 10.67
C SER A 281 -15.39 8.35 10.10
N GLY A 282 -16.23 8.30 9.05
CA GLY A 282 -16.85 9.49 8.43
C GLY A 282 -17.86 10.24 9.31
N ARG A 283 -18.02 9.83 10.58
CA ARG A 283 -18.74 10.61 11.60
C ARG A 283 -17.89 11.71 12.19
N ALA A 284 -16.57 11.54 12.14
CA ALA A 284 -15.65 12.51 12.67
C ALA A 284 -15.64 13.78 11.81
N GLY A 285 -15.57 14.96 12.43
CA GLY A 285 -15.19 16.16 11.68
C GLY A 285 -16.24 16.69 10.71
N ARG A 286 -17.54 16.52 10.98
CA ARG A 286 -18.58 17.02 10.06
C ARG A 286 -18.67 18.54 10.00
N ASP A 287 -18.17 19.23 11.02
CA ASP A 287 -17.89 20.67 11.01
C ASP A 287 -16.69 21.08 10.14
N GLY A 288 -15.96 20.11 9.56
CA GLY A 288 -14.73 20.34 8.81
C GLY A 288 -13.49 20.51 9.70
N GLY A 289 -13.64 20.47 11.02
CA GLY A 289 -12.52 20.53 11.97
C GLY A 289 -11.67 19.27 11.92
N ARG A 290 -10.40 19.40 12.30
CA ARG A 290 -9.45 18.27 12.35
C ARG A 290 -9.97 17.17 13.27
N SER A 291 -9.92 15.93 12.79
CA SER A 291 -10.35 14.75 13.53
C SER A 291 -9.40 13.58 13.29
N ARG A 292 -9.47 12.55 14.14
CA ARG A 292 -8.64 11.36 14.06
C ARG A 292 -9.50 10.10 14.00
N SER A 293 -9.12 9.16 13.15
CA SER A 293 -9.67 7.81 13.10
C SER A 293 -8.56 6.80 13.34
N VAL A 294 -8.68 6.06 14.45
CA VAL A 294 -7.66 5.11 14.90
C VAL A 294 -8.25 3.70 14.87
N VAL A 295 -7.53 2.75 14.27
CA VAL A 295 -7.84 1.32 14.39
C VAL A 295 -6.81 0.69 15.32
N VAL A 296 -7.27 0.06 16.40
CA VAL A 296 -6.42 -0.71 17.34
C VAL A 296 -6.68 -2.18 17.10
N CYS A 297 -5.65 -2.96 16.79
CA CYS A 297 -5.79 -4.38 16.55
C CYS A 297 -4.52 -5.16 16.89
N GLY A 298 -4.66 -6.47 17.14
CA GLY A 298 -3.54 -7.38 17.25
C GLY A 298 -2.80 -7.65 15.93
N PRO A 299 -1.64 -8.32 15.98
CA PRO A 299 -0.98 -8.79 14.78
C PRO A 299 -1.86 -9.80 14.05
N MET A 300 -1.83 -9.76 12.72
CA MET A 300 -2.53 -10.75 11.92
C MET A 300 -1.83 -12.11 12.03
N THR A 301 -2.58 -13.14 12.39
CA THR A 301 -2.14 -14.54 12.38
C THR A 301 -3.01 -15.34 11.41
N ASP A 302 -2.53 -16.46 10.89
CA ASP A 302 -3.34 -17.36 10.04
C ASP A 302 -4.64 -17.80 10.73
N GLU A 303 -4.69 -17.80 12.06
CA GLU A 303 -5.90 -18.11 12.86
C GLU A 303 -6.94 -16.98 12.88
N THR A 304 -6.56 -15.74 12.54
CA THR A 304 -7.49 -14.58 12.43
C THR A 304 -8.11 -14.45 11.04
N ALA A 305 -7.62 -15.23 10.06
CA ALA A 305 -8.30 -15.47 8.80
C ALA A 305 -9.46 -16.44 9.06
N GLU A 306 -10.58 -15.92 9.54
CA GLU A 306 -11.81 -16.71 9.67
C GLU A 306 -12.24 -17.16 8.27
N ASP A 307 -12.25 -18.47 8.00
CA ASP A 307 -12.87 -19.01 6.77
C ASP A 307 -14.40 -18.93 6.88
N GLY A 308 -15.05 -18.42 5.82
CA GLY A 308 -16.51 -18.42 5.68
C GLY A 308 -17.16 -17.03 5.67
N PRO A 309 -18.49 -16.92 5.85
CA PRO A 309 -19.26 -15.68 5.69
C PRO A 309 -18.88 -14.53 6.64
N TRP A 310 -18.06 -14.83 7.65
CA TRP A 310 -17.61 -13.88 8.68
C TRP A 310 -16.15 -13.45 8.48
N ALA A 311 -15.49 -13.94 7.42
CA ALA A 311 -14.15 -13.55 7.03
C ALA A 311 -14.01 -12.03 6.89
N ARG A 312 -12.85 -11.51 7.27
CA ARG A 312 -12.50 -10.11 6.97
C ARG A 312 -12.17 -9.97 5.49
N GLU A 313 -12.57 -8.83 4.91
CA GLU A 313 -12.19 -8.50 3.54
C GLU A 313 -10.68 -8.34 3.42
N ALA A 314 -10.13 -8.82 2.30
CA ALA A 314 -8.70 -8.68 1.99
C ALA A 314 -8.25 -7.21 1.98
N ALA A 315 -9.14 -6.29 1.61
CA ALA A 315 -8.85 -4.87 1.68
C ALA A 315 -8.71 -4.35 3.12
N THR A 316 -9.49 -4.88 4.08
CA THR A 316 -9.34 -4.51 5.49
C THR A 316 -8.02 -5.00 6.05
N VAL A 317 -7.65 -6.24 5.70
CA VAL A 317 -6.34 -6.82 6.00
C VAL A 317 -5.21 -5.95 5.43
N GLU A 318 -5.34 -5.55 4.17
CA GLU A 318 -4.37 -4.67 3.52
C GLU A 318 -4.24 -3.33 4.24
N TYR A 319 -5.35 -2.68 4.57
CA TYR A 319 -5.40 -1.39 5.25
C TYR A 319 -4.66 -1.42 6.58
N THR A 320 -4.79 -2.50 7.35
CA THR A 320 -4.14 -2.62 8.66
C THR A 320 -2.70 -3.11 8.60
N SER A 321 -2.38 -3.97 7.64
CA SER A 321 -1.10 -4.71 7.65
C SER A 321 -0.02 -4.10 6.75
N LYS A 322 -0.39 -3.44 5.64
CA LYS A 322 0.60 -2.80 4.76
C LYS A 322 1.03 -1.44 5.32
N ARG A 323 2.32 -1.14 5.21
CA ARG A 323 2.89 0.19 5.49
C ARG A 323 2.83 1.07 4.24
N GLN A 324 1.61 1.44 3.84
CA GLN A 324 1.34 2.35 2.73
C GLN A 324 0.36 3.44 3.18
N CYS A 325 0.24 4.55 2.44
CA CYS A 325 -0.73 5.59 2.75
C CYS A 325 -2.13 4.99 2.96
N ARG A 326 -2.77 5.30 4.10
CA ARG A 326 -4.07 4.72 4.49
C ARG A 326 -5.17 5.01 3.47
N ARG A 327 -5.12 6.17 2.82
CA ARG A 327 -6.09 6.58 1.79
C ARG A 327 -6.01 5.77 0.50
N ILE A 328 -4.90 5.08 0.20
CA ILE A 328 -4.80 4.22 -1.00
C ILE A 328 -5.88 3.15 -0.97
N THR A 329 -5.98 2.43 0.14
CA THR A 329 -6.94 1.33 0.26
C THR A 329 -8.37 1.86 0.32
N LEU A 330 -8.61 2.98 1.02
CA LEU A 330 -9.92 3.61 1.12
C LEU A 330 -10.42 4.10 -0.25
N ASP A 331 -9.63 4.93 -0.94
CA ASP A 331 -10.00 5.50 -2.23
C ASP A 331 -10.14 4.42 -3.32
N ARG A 332 -9.31 3.37 -3.28
CA ARG A 332 -9.41 2.25 -4.23
C ARG A 332 -10.73 1.50 -4.07
N VAL A 333 -11.07 1.10 -2.85
CA VAL A 333 -12.27 0.30 -2.59
C VAL A 333 -13.54 1.14 -2.73
N MET A 334 -13.55 2.33 -2.16
CA MET A 334 -14.75 3.17 -2.11
C MET A 334 -14.96 3.96 -3.40
N ASP A 335 -13.89 4.41 -4.07
CA ASP A 335 -13.99 5.34 -5.20
C ASP A 335 -13.42 4.78 -6.50
N GLY A 336 -12.76 3.60 -6.48
CA GLY A 336 -12.14 2.99 -7.66
C GLY A 336 -10.86 3.70 -8.11
N ARG A 337 -10.30 4.54 -7.23
CA ARG A 337 -9.13 5.36 -7.53
C ARG A 337 -7.85 4.55 -7.31
N VAL A 338 -7.02 4.44 -8.35
CA VAL A 338 -5.81 3.60 -8.35
C VAL A 338 -4.50 4.39 -8.53
N ASP A 339 -4.58 5.69 -8.76
CA ASP A 339 -3.44 6.63 -8.94
C ASP A 339 -2.95 7.24 -7.62
N ARG A 340 -3.55 6.88 -6.48
CA ARG A 340 -3.20 7.42 -5.17
C ARG A 340 -1.89 6.79 -4.68
N GLU A 341 -0.92 7.63 -4.33
CA GLU A 341 0.35 7.20 -3.72
C GLU A 341 0.51 7.70 -2.28
N GLU A 342 0.02 8.90 -1.97
CA GLU A 342 0.13 9.52 -0.65
C GLU A 342 -1.08 10.41 -0.31
N CYS A 343 -1.11 10.93 0.92
CA CYS A 343 -2.10 11.94 1.32
C CYS A 343 -1.87 13.23 0.52
N GLY A 344 -2.95 13.91 0.13
CA GLY A 344 -2.84 15.20 -0.55
C GLY A 344 -2.43 16.32 0.40
N GLU A 345 -1.88 17.41 -0.13
CA GLU A 345 -1.42 18.56 0.66
C GLU A 345 -2.50 19.20 1.54
N ALA A 346 -3.76 19.16 1.08
CA ALA A 346 -4.92 19.68 1.82
C ALA A 346 -5.60 18.62 2.71
N GLU A 347 -4.95 17.48 2.93
CA GLU A 347 -5.46 16.37 3.74
C GLU A 347 -4.61 16.21 5.00
N GLU A 348 -5.26 15.84 6.11
CA GLU A 348 -4.59 15.41 7.32
C GLU A 348 -3.76 14.16 7.03
N ALA A 349 -2.44 14.29 7.18
CA ALA A 349 -1.49 13.22 6.88
C ALA A 349 -1.76 12.00 7.77
N CYS A 350 -1.97 10.83 7.15
CA CYS A 350 -2.09 9.57 7.89
C CYS A 350 -0.78 9.22 8.61
N ASP A 351 -0.84 8.29 9.56
CA ASP A 351 0.31 7.78 10.31
C ASP A 351 1.55 7.48 9.42
N VAL A 352 1.36 6.76 8.33
CA VAL A 352 2.45 6.37 7.40
C VAL A 352 3.04 7.58 6.67
N CYS A 353 2.20 8.49 6.16
CA CYS A 353 2.67 9.70 5.47
C CYS A 353 3.34 10.68 6.44
N ARG A 354 2.83 10.80 7.66
CA ARG A 354 3.43 11.65 8.70
C ARG A 354 4.80 11.13 9.13
N GLU A 355 4.93 9.82 9.32
CA GLU A 355 6.23 9.21 9.61
C GLU A 355 7.23 9.44 8.46
N ALA A 356 6.80 9.26 7.22
CA ALA A 356 7.64 9.53 6.05
C ALA A 356 8.08 11.01 5.98
N ALA A 357 7.16 11.94 6.22
CA ALA A 357 7.48 13.37 6.30
C ALA A 357 8.43 13.69 7.46
N THR A 358 8.26 13.06 8.62
CA THR A 358 9.16 13.28 9.77
C THR A 358 10.59 12.79 9.49
N VAL A 359 10.72 11.68 8.75
CA VAL A 359 12.02 11.18 8.29
C VAL A 359 12.63 12.15 7.28
N ALA A 360 11.85 12.62 6.30
CA ALA A 360 12.30 13.59 5.30
C ALA A 360 12.69 14.93 5.93
N ASP A 361 11.88 15.48 6.84
CA ASP A 361 12.15 16.71 7.59
C ASP A 361 13.39 16.54 8.50
N GLY A 362 13.60 15.34 9.05
CA GLY A 362 14.81 15.02 9.83
C GLY A 362 16.07 15.01 8.96
N GLU A 363 15.97 14.52 7.73
CA GLU A 363 17.03 14.54 6.74
C GLU A 363 17.30 15.98 6.23
N GLU A 364 16.25 16.74 5.92
CA GLU A 364 16.36 18.15 5.51
C GLU A 364 16.83 19.06 6.65
N ALA A 365 16.37 18.84 7.89
CA ALA A 365 16.85 19.58 9.06
C ALA A 365 18.30 19.20 9.38
N ALA A 366 18.71 17.96 9.16
CA ALA A 366 20.12 17.57 9.25
C ALA A 366 20.95 18.26 8.14
N GLU A 367 20.41 18.41 6.93
CA GLU A 367 21.07 19.09 5.81
C GLU A 367 21.13 20.62 6.01
N ALA A 368 20.06 21.24 6.51
CA ALA A 368 19.97 22.66 6.84
C ALA A 368 20.82 23.01 8.07
N ALA A 369 20.85 22.14 9.10
CA ALA A 369 21.76 22.27 10.24
C ALA A 369 23.22 22.14 9.79
N ALA A 370 23.52 21.23 8.85
CA ALA A 370 24.84 21.13 8.24
C ALA A 370 25.21 22.42 7.45
N TRP A 371 24.26 23.03 6.74
CA TRP A 371 24.47 24.29 6.02
C TRP A 371 24.66 25.51 6.94
N ALA A 372 23.92 25.59 8.06
CA ALA A 372 24.05 26.65 9.06
C ALA A 372 25.36 26.54 9.87
N TYR A 373 25.74 25.32 10.25
CA TYR A 373 26.98 25.01 10.97
C TYR A 373 28.25 25.34 10.16
N ASN A 374 28.20 25.19 8.83
CA ASN A 374 29.32 25.52 7.94
C ASN A 374 29.66 27.03 7.87
N ARG A 375 28.84 27.93 8.44
CA ARG A 375 29.03 29.39 8.36
C ARG A 375 29.65 30.06 9.59
N ALA A 376 29.87 29.35 10.69
CA ALA A 376 30.56 29.87 11.87
C ALA A 376 31.57 28.83 12.36
N GLY A 377 32.85 29.19 12.50
CA GLY A 377 33.88 28.25 12.94
C GLY A 377 34.63 28.73 14.17
N PRO A 378 35.02 27.78 15.04
CA PRO A 378 36.42 27.66 15.46
C PRO A 378 37.03 26.28 15.12
N THR A 379 38.35 26.20 15.17
CA THR A 379 39.19 25.50 14.18
C THR A 379 39.62 24.05 14.53
N LEU A 380 39.13 23.43 15.61
CA LEU A 380 39.53 22.06 16.00
C LEU A 380 38.48 20.98 15.66
N GLU A 381 37.19 21.30 15.75
CA GLU A 381 36.11 20.37 15.34
C GLU A 381 36.06 20.18 13.82
N ARG A 382 36.50 21.18 13.04
CA ARG A 382 36.63 21.10 11.58
C ARG A 382 37.63 20.04 11.13
N GLN A 383 38.70 19.80 11.89
CA GLN A 383 39.69 18.78 11.56
C GLN A 383 39.15 17.36 11.86
N ALA A 384 38.39 17.20 12.95
CA ALA A 384 37.76 15.93 13.31
C ALA A 384 36.58 15.57 12.39
N ALA A 385 35.76 16.54 11.98
CA ALA A 385 34.66 16.33 11.05
C ALA A 385 35.16 16.02 9.62
N ALA A 386 36.22 16.69 9.16
CA ALA A 386 36.86 16.38 7.87
C ALA A 386 37.43 14.95 7.84
N ALA A 387 38.00 14.48 8.96
CA ALA A 387 38.50 13.10 9.07
C ALA A 387 37.36 12.07 9.00
N ARG A 388 36.22 12.30 9.67
CA ARG A 388 35.06 11.38 9.67
C ARG A 388 34.36 11.33 8.30
N VAL A 389 34.25 12.46 7.61
CA VAL A 389 33.70 12.50 6.23
C VAL A 389 34.65 11.83 5.22
N ALA A 390 35.96 12.02 5.38
CA ALA A 390 36.96 11.31 4.59
C ALA A 390 36.91 9.79 4.83
N GLU A 391 36.73 9.35 6.08
CA GLU A 391 36.60 7.94 6.45
C GLU A 391 35.29 7.32 5.96
N CYS A 392 34.16 8.04 6.01
CA CYS A 392 32.89 7.57 5.47
C CYS A 392 32.95 7.45 3.94
N ARG A 393 33.52 8.44 3.24
CA ARG A 393 33.74 8.36 1.78
C ARG A 393 34.72 7.26 1.40
N ALA A 394 35.78 7.04 2.19
CA ALA A 394 36.70 5.94 2.00
C ALA A 394 36.01 4.59 2.22
N THR A 395 35.10 4.48 3.19
CA THR A 395 34.32 3.26 3.44
C THR A 395 33.33 2.98 2.31
N THR A 396 32.58 3.98 1.85
CA THR A 396 31.69 3.84 0.67
C THR A 396 32.47 3.44 -0.57
N ARG A 397 33.58 4.12 -0.85
CA ARG A 397 34.46 3.79 -1.98
C ARG A 397 35.04 2.38 -1.88
N ARG A 398 35.44 1.93 -0.68
CA ARG A 398 35.91 0.54 -0.44
C ARG A 398 34.80 -0.48 -0.68
N MET A 399 33.55 -0.17 -0.35
CA MET A 399 32.39 -1.03 -0.63
C MET A 399 32.08 -1.10 -2.13
N GLU A 400 32.09 0.04 -2.82
CA GLU A 400 31.90 0.13 -4.28
C GLU A 400 33.03 -0.59 -5.04
N GLU A 401 34.29 -0.37 -4.65
CA GLU A 401 35.45 -1.08 -5.16
C GLU A 401 35.30 -2.60 -4.94
N ALA A 402 34.96 -3.04 -3.71
CA ALA A 402 34.77 -4.47 -3.40
C ALA A 402 33.65 -5.11 -4.23
N HIS A 403 32.54 -4.40 -4.43
CA HIS A 403 31.45 -4.87 -5.28
C HIS A 403 31.88 -4.98 -6.75
N ALA A 404 32.61 -3.98 -7.26
CA ALA A 404 33.15 -4.01 -8.62
C ALA A 404 34.09 -5.21 -8.84
N TRP A 405 34.98 -5.49 -7.86
CA TRP A 405 35.86 -6.65 -7.90
C TRP A 405 35.09 -7.98 -7.92
N SER A 406 34.06 -8.12 -7.09
CA SER A 406 33.20 -9.32 -7.06
C SER A 406 32.44 -9.54 -8.37
N GLU A 407 31.93 -8.46 -8.99
CA GLU A 407 31.25 -8.56 -10.28
C GLU A 407 32.20 -9.02 -11.40
N MET A 408 33.44 -8.52 -11.40
CA MET A 408 34.47 -8.92 -12.35
C MET A 408 34.85 -10.41 -12.20
N GLU A 409 35.01 -10.91 -10.98
CA GLU A 409 35.28 -12.33 -10.70
C GLU A 409 34.17 -13.22 -11.25
N LYS A 410 32.90 -12.87 -10.98
CA LYS A 410 31.74 -13.59 -11.50
C LYS A 410 31.73 -13.64 -13.04
N ARG A 411 32.04 -12.53 -13.71
CA ARG A 411 32.14 -12.50 -15.18
C ARG A 411 33.26 -13.39 -15.70
N LEU A 412 34.41 -13.43 -15.03
CA LEU A 412 35.53 -14.28 -15.42
C LEU A 412 35.20 -15.77 -15.30
N GLU A 413 34.52 -16.18 -14.23
CA GLU A 413 34.02 -17.56 -14.06
C GLU A 413 33.07 -17.97 -15.19
N GLU A 414 32.17 -17.05 -15.56
CA GLU A 414 31.22 -17.22 -16.65
C GLU A 414 31.90 -17.43 -18.02
N TRP A 415 33.09 -16.87 -18.24
CA TRP A 415 33.91 -17.07 -19.43
C TRP A 415 34.77 -18.34 -19.34
N ALA A 416 35.30 -18.67 -18.15
CA ALA A 416 36.22 -19.78 -17.95
C ALA A 416 35.58 -21.16 -18.23
N GLY A 417 34.28 -21.31 -17.95
CA GLY A 417 33.57 -22.60 -18.04
C GLY A 417 32.76 -22.84 -19.33
N ARG A 418 32.86 -21.98 -20.35
CA ARG A 418 32.01 -22.07 -21.56
C ARG A 418 32.77 -21.81 -22.86
N CYS A 419 32.21 -22.25 -23.99
CA CYS A 419 32.69 -21.97 -25.33
C CYS A 419 32.54 -20.47 -25.67
N VAL A 420 33.68 -19.78 -25.74
CA VAL A 420 33.76 -18.33 -26.02
C VAL A 420 33.14 -17.98 -27.38
N VAL A 421 33.33 -18.83 -28.39
CA VAL A 421 32.84 -18.61 -29.77
C VAL A 421 31.31 -18.56 -29.82
N CYS A 422 30.64 -19.49 -29.14
CA CYS A 422 29.18 -19.50 -29.06
C CYS A 422 28.65 -18.34 -28.21
N ARG A 423 29.33 -18.03 -27.11
CA ARG A 423 28.93 -16.96 -26.20
C ARG A 423 29.00 -15.58 -26.85
N LEU A 424 30.07 -15.27 -27.58
CA LEU A 424 30.18 -14.04 -28.37
C LEU A 424 29.13 -13.95 -29.48
N ALA A 425 28.64 -15.08 -29.95
CA ALA A 425 27.54 -15.14 -30.92
C ALA A 425 26.14 -15.22 -30.28
N GLY A 426 26.03 -14.97 -28.97
CA GLY A 426 24.76 -14.88 -28.25
C GLY A 426 24.08 -16.22 -27.96
N GLN A 427 24.82 -17.34 -27.92
CA GLN A 427 24.26 -18.67 -27.64
C GLN A 427 24.90 -19.34 -26.42
N ALA A 428 24.13 -20.24 -25.77
CA ALA A 428 24.65 -21.10 -24.70
C ALA A 428 25.75 -22.02 -25.27
N GLY A 429 26.95 -21.91 -24.72
CA GLY A 429 28.18 -22.54 -25.21
C GLY A 429 28.66 -23.65 -24.29
N ASP A 430 27.84 -24.63 -23.99
CA ASP A 430 28.15 -25.68 -23.00
C ASP A 430 28.90 -26.86 -23.66
N HIS A 431 30.05 -26.58 -24.27
CA HIS A 431 30.97 -27.54 -24.88
C HIS A 431 32.40 -27.00 -24.91
N GLU A 432 33.39 -27.86 -25.16
CA GLU A 432 34.77 -27.43 -25.37
C GLU A 432 34.95 -26.70 -26.71
N GLU A 433 35.76 -25.65 -26.73
CA GLU A 433 35.99 -24.85 -27.95
C GLU A 433 36.55 -25.66 -29.12
N ALA A 434 37.28 -26.74 -28.84
CA ALA A 434 37.83 -27.64 -29.86
C ALA A 434 36.72 -28.28 -30.71
N ASP A 435 35.59 -28.61 -30.08
CA ASP A 435 34.43 -29.27 -30.67
C ASP A 435 33.39 -28.28 -31.22
N CYS A 436 33.69 -26.98 -31.18
CA CYS A 436 32.76 -25.96 -31.63
C CYS A 436 32.62 -25.96 -33.15
N GLN A 437 31.48 -26.47 -33.64
CA GLN A 437 31.14 -26.52 -35.08
C GLN A 437 31.19 -25.16 -35.79
N ARG A 438 31.05 -24.04 -35.05
CA ARG A 438 31.15 -22.68 -35.62
C ARG A 438 32.56 -22.35 -36.10
N MET A 439 33.58 -22.99 -35.53
CA MET A 439 34.97 -22.81 -35.94
C MET A 439 35.22 -23.29 -37.37
N GLU A 440 34.41 -24.21 -37.88
CA GLU A 440 34.53 -24.76 -39.23
C GLU A 440 33.93 -23.85 -40.31
N LYS A 441 33.16 -22.83 -39.93
CA LYS A 441 32.56 -21.87 -40.86
C LYS A 441 33.52 -20.74 -41.20
N GLY A 442 33.63 -20.40 -42.48
CA GLY A 442 34.15 -19.10 -42.94
C GLY A 442 35.56 -18.70 -42.46
N LYS A 443 36.50 -19.65 -42.39
CA LYS A 443 37.87 -19.44 -41.90
C LYS A 443 37.95 -18.85 -40.47
N ILE A 444 36.90 -18.99 -39.67
CA ILE A 444 36.87 -18.47 -38.30
C ILE A 444 37.98 -19.12 -37.46
N ARG A 445 38.19 -20.45 -37.60
CA ARG A 445 39.30 -21.16 -36.93
C ARG A 445 40.67 -20.55 -37.25
N GLU A 446 40.96 -20.27 -38.52
CA GLU A 446 42.23 -19.65 -38.94
C GLU A 446 42.38 -18.25 -38.31
N ARG A 447 41.37 -17.39 -38.45
CA ARG A 447 41.39 -16.00 -37.93
C ARG A 447 41.51 -15.92 -36.42
N VAL A 448 40.76 -16.75 -35.69
CA VAL A 448 40.81 -16.81 -34.23
C VAL A 448 42.16 -17.34 -33.76
N THR A 449 42.70 -18.37 -34.42
CA THR A 449 44.03 -18.91 -34.09
C THR A 449 45.12 -17.88 -34.33
N GLU A 450 45.08 -17.19 -35.47
CA GLU A 450 46.02 -16.12 -35.81
C GLU A 450 45.92 -14.95 -34.82
N ALA A 451 44.72 -14.52 -34.48
CA ALA A 451 44.49 -13.44 -33.52
C ALA A 451 44.98 -13.79 -32.11
N ARG A 452 44.73 -15.02 -31.63
CA ARG A 452 45.24 -15.52 -30.33
C ARG A 452 46.77 -15.53 -30.30
N ALA A 453 47.39 -16.10 -31.34
CA ALA A 453 48.85 -16.16 -31.46
C ALA A 453 49.48 -14.77 -31.63
N GLY A 454 48.80 -13.85 -32.31
CA GLY A 454 49.21 -12.45 -32.44
C GLY A 454 49.17 -11.73 -31.10
N LEU A 455 48.07 -11.88 -30.37
CA LEU A 455 47.85 -11.27 -29.06
C LEU A 455 48.87 -11.77 -28.02
N GLU A 456 49.09 -13.08 -27.94
CA GLU A 456 50.07 -13.69 -27.04
C GLU A 456 51.49 -13.20 -27.34
N ARG A 457 51.88 -13.19 -28.62
CA ARG A 457 53.21 -12.73 -29.06
C ARG A 457 53.43 -11.24 -28.79
N GLU A 458 52.47 -10.39 -29.12
CA GLU A 458 52.64 -8.94 -29.04
C GLU A 458 52.46 -8.40 -27.63
N VAL A 459 51.52 -8.92 -26.85
CA VAL A 459 51.27 -8.40 -25.50
C VAL A 459 52.15 -9.07 -24.45
N TRP A 460 52.24 -10.41 -24.46
CA TRP A 460 53.03 -11.16 -23.48
C TRP A 460 54.49 -11.29 -23.90
N THR A 461 54.80 -11.86 -25.07
CA THR A 461 56.21 -12.10 -25.44
C THR A 461 57.00 -10.81 -25.63
N LYS A 462 56.40 -9.79 -26.28
CA LYS A 462 57.04 -8.48 -26.51
C LYS A 462 56.82 -7.46 -25.38
N ARG A 463 56.21 -7.85 -24.26
CA ARG A 463 56.12 -7.03 -23.04
C ARG A 463 55.50 -5.65 -23.22
N ARG A 464 54.29 -5.63 -23.78
CA ARG A 464 53.50 -4.40 -23.98
C ARG A 464 52.49 -4.11 -22.87
N MET A 465 52.49 -4.89 -21.81
CA MET A 465 51.66 -4.66 -20.62
C MET A 465 52.30 -3.57 -19.76
N GLU A 466 51.56 -2.49 -19.49
CA GLU A 466 52.02 -1.40 -18.64
C GLU A 466 52.22 -1.90 -17.20
N ARG A 467 53.19 -1.32 -16.50
CA ARG A 467 53.50 -1.73 -15.13
C ARG A 467 52.26 -1.60 -14.24
N PHE A 468 52.00 -2.63 -13.43
CA PHE A 468 50.84 -2.72 -12.54
C PHE A 468 49.46 -2.75 -13.22
N SER A 469 49.40 -2.90 -14.54
CA SER A 469 48.11 -3.05 -15.24
C SER A 469 47.51 -4.47 -15.13
N GLY A 470 48.24 -5.43 -14.55
CA GLY A 470 47.77 -6.80 -14.33
C GLY A 470 48.87 -7.77 -13.92
N CYS A 471 48.48 -9.02 -13.68
CA CYS A 471 49.38 -10.15 -13.55
C CYS A 471 50.04 -10.43 -14.88
N TRP A 472 51.37 -10.53 -14.88
CA TRP A 472 52.16 -10.74 -16.10
C TRP A 472 51.76 -12.00 -16.90
N TRP A 473 51.29 -13.06 -16.24
CA TRP A 473 51.01 -14.35 -16.90
C TRP A 473 49.58 -14.47 -17.43
N CYS A 474 48.57 -14.07 -16.67
CA CYS A 474 47.17 -14.15 -17.12
C CYS A 474 46.62 -12.83 -17.65
N GLY A 475 47.30 -11.72 -17.40
CA GLY A 475 46.86 -10.36 -17.74
C GLY A 475 45.68 -9.85 -16.92
N LEU A 476 45.13 -10.63 -15.99
CA LEU A 476 44.07 -10.16 -15.09
C LEU A 476 44.66 -9.40 -13.91
N PRO A 477 43.88 -8.54 -13.23
CA PRO A 477 44.34 -7.85 -12.02
C PRO A 477 44.97 -8.79 -10.99
N GLN A 478 46.06 -8.35 -10.38
CA GLN A 478 46.73 -9.08 -9.31
C GLN A 478 45.81 -9.30 -8.10
N ARG A 479 44.73 -8.53 -7.99
CA ARG A 479 43.70 -8.73 -6.98
C ARG A 479 42.98 -10.07 -7.09
N ILE A 480 42.65 -10.43 -8.33
CA ILE A 480 41.90 -11.63 -8.67
C ILE A 480 42.86 -12.81 -8.80
N CYS A 481 44.05 -12.61 -9.37
CA CYS A 481 44.96 -13.71 -9.68
C CYS A 481 45.57 -14.36 -8.41
N GLU A 482 45.33 -15.66 -8.23
CA GLU A 482 45.81 -16.46 -7.08
C GLU A 482 47.35 -16.58 -7.01
N ARG A 483 48.05 -16.23 -8.08
CA ARG A 483 49.52 -16.14 -8.08
C ARG A 483 50.04 -14.96 -7.24
N TRP A 484 49.16 -14.06 -6.81
CA TRP A 484 49.49 -12.87 -6.05
C TRP A 484 48.68 -12.85 -4.76
N GLU A 485 49.36 -12.79 -3.63
CA GLU A 485 48.73 -12.65 -2.32
C GLU A 485 48.95 -11.24 -1.76
N ALA A 486 48.01 -10.80 -0.93
CA ALA A 486 48.16 -9.55 -0.19
C ALA A 486 49.32 -9.69 0.81
N VAL A 487 50.15 -8.66 0.90
CA VAL A 487 51.17 -8.59 1.95
C VAL A 487 50.47 -8.14 3.23
N GLU A 488 50.55 -8.94 4.30
CA GLU A 488 49.98 -8.59 5.60
C GLU A 488 50.51 -7.24 6.08
N GLY A 489 49.60 -6.30 6.39
CA GLY A 489 49.93 -4.98 6.90
C GLY A 489 50.17 -3.89 5.85
N ASP A 490 50.03 -4.17 4.55
CA ASP A 490 50.14 -3.16 3.47
C ASP A 490 48.89 -3.22 2.56
N GLU A 491 47.99 -2.23 2.67
CA GLU A 491 46.69 -2.15 1.97
C GLU A 491 46.80 -1.86 0.45
N GLY A 492 47.79 -2.42 -0.23
CA GLY A 492 47.94 -2.24 -1.68
C GLY A 492 49.08 -3.03 -2.31
N GLN A 493 50.07 -3.46 -1.53
CA GLN A 493 51.15 -4.29 -2.04
C GLN A 493 50.77 -5.77 -2.08
N ARG A 494 51.07 -6.38 -3.22
CA ARG A 494 50.93 -7.82 -3.43
C ARG A 494 52.27 -8.44 -3.75
N ARG A 495 52.53 -9.60 -3.15
CA ARG A 495 53.72 -10.40 -3.46
C ARG A 495 53.33 -11.61 -4.28
N MET A 496 54.22 -12.00 -5.18
CA MET A 496 54.04 -13.20 -5.96
C MET A 496 54.25 -14.42 -5.06
N VAL A 497 53.32 -15.37 -5.10
CA VAL A 497 53.44 -16.66 -4.42
C VAL A 497 54.41 -17.54 -5.20
N GLU A 498 55.44 -18.04 -4.53
CA GLU A 498 56.46 -18.90 -5.15
C GLU A 498 55.82 -20.23 -5.58
N GLY A 499 55.93 -20.58 -6.88
CA GLY A 499 55.25 -21.75 -7.45
C GLY A 499 53.75 -21.56 -7.77
N GLY A 500 53.17 -20.39 -7.50
CA GLY A 500 51.76 -20.10 -7.76
C GLY A 500 51.37 -20.17 -9.24
N GLN A 501 50.18 -20.72 -9.51
CA GLN A 501 49.60 -20.78 -10.86
C GLN A 501 48.50 -19.72 -11.02
N CYS A 502 48.25 -19.32 -12.27
CA CYS A 502 47.12 -18.44 -12.57
C CYS A 502 45.87 -19.28 -12.82
N GLN A 503 44.85 -19.15 -11.98
CA GLN A 503 43.61 -19.90 -12.12
C GLN A 503 42.86 -19.61 -13.43
N TYR A 504 43.05 -18.41 -14.00
CA TYR A 504 42.51 -18.01 -15.31
C TYR A 504 43.59 -17.89 -16.39
N GLY A 505 44.64 -18.71 -16.32
CA GLY A 505 45.72 -18.72 -17.31
C GLY A 505 45.19 -18.82 -18.74
N GLY A 506 45.63 -17.92 -19.63
CA GLY A 506 45.23 -17.91 -21.04
C GLY A 506 43.79 -17.46 -21.31
N LEU A 507 42.98 -17.14 -20.30
CA LEU A 507 41.58 -16.74 -20.49
C LEU A 507 41.44 -15.45 -21.32
N LEU A 508 42.23 -14.42 -21.01
CA LEU A 508 42.21 -13.17 -21.80
C LEU A 508 42.60 -13.41 -23.25
N VAL A 509 43.64 -14.21 -23.50
CA VAL A 509 44.05 -14.57 -24.85
C VAL A 509 42.91 -15.29 -25.58
N ARG A 510 42.24 -16.23 -24.91
CA ARG A 510 41.09 -16.96 -25.46
C ARG A 510 39.93 -16.04 -25.80
N VAL A 511 39.49 -15.20 -24.87
CA VAL A 511 38.30 -14.34 -25.04
C VAL A 511 38.57 -13.22 -26.03
N ILE A 512 39.61 -12.44 -25.80
CA ILE A 512 39.94 -11.26 -26.62
C ILE A 512 40.44 -11.69 -28.00
N GLY A 513 41.25 -12.75 -28.08
CA GLY A 513 41.68 -13.30 -29.37
C GLY A 513 40.51 -13.80 -30.22
N THR A 514 39.49 -14.41 -29.61
CA THR A 514 38.27 -14.80 -30.34
C THR A 514 37.45 -13.58 -30.75
N ALA A 515 37.30 -12.59 -29.88
CA ALA A 515 36.61 -11.34 -30.22
C ALA A 515 37.28 -10.61 -31.40
N ILE A 516 38.62 -10.58 -31.45
CA ILE A 516 39.36 -10.04 -32.59
C ILE A 516 39.10 -10.85 -33.86
N GLY A 517 39.20 -12.18 -33.79
CA GLY A 517 39.03 -13.07 -34.95
C GLY A 517 37.62 -13.05 -35.54
N MET A 518 36.59 -12.81 -34.71
CA MET A 518 35.18 -12.78 -35.12
C MET A 518 34.66 -11.36 -35.40
N HIS A 519 35.13 -10.36 -34.65
CA HIS A 519 34.59 -8.99 -34.62
C HIS A 519 35.71 -7.93 -34.66
N GLY A 520 36.78 -8.16 -35.42
CA GLY A 520 37.96 -7.29 -35.46
C GLY A 520 37.68 -5.81 -35.74
N SER A 521 36.68 -5.49 -36.58
CA SER A 521 36.28 -4.09 -36.84
C SER A 521 35.69 -3.39 -35.61
N TRP A 522 34.89 -4.11 -34.81
CA TRP A 522 34.36 -3.59 -33.55
C TRP A 522 35.47 -3.38 -32.54
N VAL A 523 36.39 -4.33 -32.39
CA VAL A 523 37.54 -4.19 -31.47
C VAL A 523 38.45 -3.03 -31.89
N ALA A 524 38.74 -2.89 -33.18
CA ALA A 524 39.51 -1.75 -33.72
C ALA A 524 38.85 -0.40 -33.39
N SER A 525 37.51 -0.32 -33.51
CA SER A 525 36.76 0.90 -33.20
C SER A 525 36.90 1.32 -31.74
N LYS A 526 36.96 0.35 -30.81
CA LYS A 526 37.17 0.60 -29.38
C LYS A 526 38.60 1.06 -29.07
N ALA A 527 39.58 0.47 -29.77
CA ALA A 527 40.98 0.83 -29.59
C ALA A 527 41.36 2.15 -30.26
N GLY A 528 40.57 2.64 -31.23
CA GLY A 528 40.95 3.77 -32.09
C GLY A 528 42.17 3.48 -32.95
N ALA A 529 42.49 2.20 -33.16
CA ALA A 529 43.67 1.73 -33.89
C ALA A 529 43.32 0.44 -34.64
N GLU A 530 43.97 0.24 -35.80
CA GLU A 530 43.76 -0.96 -36.61
C GLU A 530 44.32 -2.21 -35.89
N VAL A 531 43.53 -3.30 -35.89
CA VAL A 531 43.93 -4.59 -35.31
C VAL A 531 45.23 -5.06 -35.97
N GLY A 532 46.17 -5.55 -35.14
CA GLY A 532 47.44 -6.08 -35.63
C GLY A 532 48.56 -5.05 -35.67
N THR A 533 48.27 -3.76 -35.50
CA THR A 533 49.29 -2.71 -35.38
C THR A 533 49.95 -2.71 -34.00
N VAL A 534 51.17 -2.17 -33.93
CA VAL A 534 51.89 -1.98 -32.66
C VAL A 534 51.11 -1.11 -31.68
N ALA A 535 50.50 -0.03 -32.17
CA ALA A 535 49.70 0.90 -31.38
C ALA A 535 48.49 0.21 -30.74
N PHE A 536 47.82 -0.69 -31.47
CA PHE A 536 46.71 -1.48 -30.98
C PHE A 536 47.10 -2.37 -29.78
N TYR A 537 48.21 -3.11 -29.89
CA TYR A 537 48.66 -3.98 -28.79
C TYR A 537 49.23 -3.19 -27.60
N GLN A 538 49.80 -2.01 -27.83
CA GLN A 538 50.19 -1.10 -26.74
C GLN A 538 48.96 -0.55 -26.02
N TRP A 539 47.90 -0.20 -26.76
CA TRP A 539 46.63 0.21 -26.16
C TRP A 539 46.04 -0.92 -25.29
N MET A 540 46.04 -2.17 -25.77
CA MET A 540 45.54 -3.32 -25.01
C MET A 540 46.21 -3.51 -23.65
N GLY A 541 47.52 -3.30 -23.59
CA GLY A 541 48.30 -3.40 -22.35
C GLY A 541 48.29 -2.15 -21.49
N LYS A 542 47.68 -1.04 -21.94
CA LYS A 542 47.67 0.24 -21.23
C LYS A 542 46.84 0.14 -19.95
N ARG A 543 47.36 0.70 -18.86
CA ARG A 543 46.66 0.78 -17.58
C ARG A 543 45.48 1.74 -17.71
N VAL A 544 44.33 1.30 -17.20
CA VAL A 544 43.07 2.04 -17.23
C VAL A 544 42.28 1.75 -15.96
N GLU A 545 41.52 2.74 -15.50
CA GLU A 545 40.49 2.53 -14.51
C GLU A 545 39.25 1.92 -15.18
N VAL A 546 38.90 0.72 -14.74
CA VAL A 546 37.85 -0.10 -15.34
C VAL A 546 36.48 0.31 -14.84
N ARG A 547 36.31 0.38 -13.50
CA ARG A 547 35.06 0.76 -12.83
C ARG A 547 35.32 1.06 -11.35
N GLU A 548 34.72 2.10 -10.79
CA GLU A 548 34.79 2.48 -9.36
C GLU A 548 36.19 2.26 -8.74
N GLY A 549 37.26 2.89 -9.24
CA GLY A 549 38.62 2.75 -8.68
C GLY A 549 39.40 1.48 -9.03
N MET A 550 38.80 0.54 -9.77
CA MET A 550 39.46 -0.68 -10.24
C MET A 550 40.49 -0.39 -11.34
N GLU A 551 41.79 -0.39 -11.05
CA GLU A 551 42.82 -0.33 -12.10
C GLU A 551 43.11 -1.70 -12.72
N SER A 552 43.14 -1.76 -14.05
CA SER A 552 43.56 -2.93 -14.82
C SER A 552 44.12 -2.48 -16.18
N ASN A 553 44.10 -3.35 -17.18
CA ASN A 553 44.42 -3.04 -18.57
C ASN A 553 43.16 -2.99 -19.45
N GLN A 554 43.31 -2.40 -20.64
CA GLN A 554 42.23 -2.24 -21.62
C GLN A 554 41.62 -3.57 -22.09
N MET A 555 42.35 -4.69 -22.03
CA MET A 555 41.77 -6.00 -22.36
C MET A 555 40.68 -6.40 -21.35
N CYS A 556 40.86 -6.08 -20.07
CA CYS A 556 39.85 -6.33 -19.05
C CYS A 556 38.59 -5.47 -19.24
N MET A 557 38.73 -4.25 -19.77
CA MET A 557 37.57 -3.41 -20.13
C MET A 557 36.69 -4.05 -21.21
N LEU A 558 37.27 -4.85 -22.11
CA LEU A 558 36.51 -5.51 -23.16
C LEU A 558 35.75 -6.76 -22.68
N LEU A 559 35.99 -7.22 -21.44
CA LEU A 559 35.27 -8.33 -20.82
C LEU A 559 33.99 -7.90 -20.08
N ILE A 560 33.88 -6.61 -19.76
CA ILE A 560 32.78 -5.98 -19.01
C ILE A 560 31.85 -5.27 -19.99
#